data_AF-L5LYY4-F1
#
_entry.id   AF-L5LYY4-F1
#
_cell.length_a   1.000
_cell.length_b   1.000
_cell.length_c   1.000
_cell.angle_alpha   90.00
_cell.angle_beta   90.00
_cell.angle_gamma   90.00
#
_symmetry.space_group_name_H-M   'P 1'
#
loop_
_entity.id
_entity.type
_entity.pdbx_description
1 polymer ?
#
loop_
_entity_poly.entity_id
_entity_poly.type
_entity_poly.pdbx_seq_one_letter_code
_entity_poly.pdbx_strand_id
1 'polypeptide(L)'
;MARKELMFVMGNAKKLEEGRIVVPRGCRDFGWDTCFQPDGYEQTYAEMSKAEKNAISPCFQALRELQEYFGGLTSKNDDEHAHRGSGEG
;
A
#
# COMPACT_ATOMS: atom_id res chain seq x y z
N MET A 1 -33.25 6.20 -8.90
CA MET A 1 -32.39 6.69 -7.80
C MET A 1 -30.94 6.43 -8.20
N ALA A 2 -30.28 7.40 -8.85
CA ALA A 2 -28.93 7.21 -9.35
C ALA A 2 -27.94 7.30 -8.18
N ARG A 3 -27.28 6.19 -7.85
CA ARG A 3 -26.15 6.20 -6.92
C ARG A 3 -25.03 6.98 -7.59
N LYS A 4 -24.67 8.13 -7.03
CA LYS A 4 -23.47 8.88 -7.41
C LYS A 4 -22.27 8.16 -6.80
N GLU A 5 -21.84 7.07 -7.42
CA GLU A 5 -20.55 6.46 -7.11
C GLU A 5 -19.47 7.35 -7.71
N LEU A 6 -18.78 8.08 -6.84
CA LEU A 6 -17.56 8.79 -7.21
C LEU A 6 -16.44 7.75 -7.26
N MET A 7 -16.29 7.10 -8.42
CA MET A 7 -15.19 6.17 -8.68
C MET A 7 -13.90 6.97 -8.85
N PHE A 8 -12.96 6.82 -7.92
CA PHE A 8 -11.61 7.34 -8.07
C PHE A 8 -10.86 6.42 -9.04
N VAL A 9 -10.87 6.75 -10.33
CA VAL A 9 -10.22 5.97 -11.38
C VAL A 9 -8.71 6.25 -11.37
N MET A 10 -7.95 5.45 -10.64
CA MET A 10 -6.54 5.19 -10.94
C MET A 10 -6.47 3.83 -11.64
N GLY A 11 -5.92 3.82 -12.85
CA GLY A 11 -6.03 2.72 -13.81
C GLY A 11 -5.61 1.35 -13.28
N ASN A 12 -6.36 0.32 -13.71
CA ASN A 12 -6.03 -1.11 -13.69
C ASN A 12 -5.44 -1.71 -12.39
N ALA A 13 -5.62 -1.08 -11.23
CA ALA A 13 -5.25 -1.67 -9.95
C ALA A 13 -6.40 -2.56 -9.44
N LYS A 14 -6.07 -3.80 -9.10
CA LYS A 14 -7.00 -4.93 -8.89
C LYS A 14 -7.87 -4.83 -7.62
N LYS A 15 -7.92 -3.69 -6.93
CA LYS A 15 -8.79 -3.50 -5.77
C LYS A 15 -9.06 -2.01 -5.51
N LEU A 16 -10.29 -1.59 -5.75
CA LEU A 16 -10.81 -0.32 -5.22
C LEU A 16 -11.29 -0.62 -3.80
N GLU A 17 -10.85 0.17 -2.82
CA GLU A 17 -11.37 0.07 -1.46
C GLU A 17 -12.77 0.68 -1.43
N GLU A 18 -13.77 -0.16 -1.23
CA GLU A 18 -15.17 0.25 -1.11
C GLU A 18 -15.38 0.97 0.24
N GLY A 19 -16.27 1.97 0.23
CA GLY A 19 -16.51 2.80 1.39
C GLY A 19 -17.52 3.89 1.14
N ARG A 20 -17.75 4.70 2.17
CA ARG A 20 -18.74 5.79 2.18
C ARG A 20 -18.10 7.13 2.51
N ILE A 21 -18.63 8.18 1.87
CA ILE A 21 -18.31 9.56 2.24
C ILE A 21 -19.14 9.95 3.45
N VAL A 22 -18.47 10.47 4.47
CA VAL A 22 -19.05 10.84 5.76
C VAL A 22 -18.69 12.27 6.12
N VAL A 23 -19.40 12.81 7.13
CA VAL A 23 -19.01 14.08 7.75
C VAL A 23 -17.56 13.97 8.24
N PRO A 24 -16.69 14.98 7.99
CA PRO A 24 -15.28 14.90 8.32
C PRO A 24 -15.04 14.58 9.80
N ARG A 25 -14.25 13.53 10.09
CA ARG A 25 -13.80 13.13 11.43
C ARG A 25 -12.30 12.84 11.47
N GLY A 26 -11.70 12.87 12.65
CA GLY A 26 -10.26 12.63 12.85
C GLY A 26 -9.39 13.88 12.62
N CYS A 27 -8.07 13.66 12.59
CA CYS A 27 -7.11 14.75 12.44
C CYS A 27 -7.14 15.31 11.01
N ARG A 28 -7.24 16.64 10.87
CA ARG A 28 -7.41 17.33 9.57
C ARG A 28 -6.11 17.59 8.82
N ASP A 29 -5.05 16.88 9.16
CA ASP A 29 -3.73 17.13 8.61
C ASP A 29 -3.67 16.86 7.10
N PHE A 30 -4.46 15.90 6.59
CA PHE A 30 -4.39 15.46 5.20
C PHE A 30 -5.76 15.28 4.53
N GLY A 31 -6.07 16.20 3.62
CA GLY A 31 -6.97 15.99 2.49
C GLY A 31 -8.31 15.29 2.78
N TRP A 32 -8.62 14.27 1.98
CA TRP A 32 -9.90 13.57 1.96
C TRP A 32 -10.00 12.44 2.99
N ASP A 33 -8.92 12.11 3.71
CA ASP A 33 -8.88 11.03 4.70
C ASP A 33 -9.92 11.21 5.81
N THR A 34 -10.24 12.46 6.15
CA THR A 34 -11.24 12.78 7.17
C THR A 34 -12.66 12.47 6.74
N CYS A 35 -12.93 12.40 5.44
CA CYS A 35 -14.27 12.26 4.87
C CYS A 35 -14.55 10.87 4.30
N PHE A 36 -13.56 9.97 4.27
CA PHE A 36 -13.71 8.63 3.70
C PHE A 36 -13.68 7.59 4.82
N GLN A 37 -14.74 6.79 4.89
CA GLN A 37 -14.85 5.64 5.79
C GLN A 37 -14.87 4.36 4.94
N PRO A 38 -13.84 3.49 5.05
CA PRO A 38 -13.82 2.21 4.35
C PRO A 38 -14.86 1.24 4.89
N ASP A 39 -15.38 0.37 4.04
CA ASP A 39 -16.35 -0.65 4.44
C ASP A 39 -15.72 -1.67 5.40
N GLY A 40 -16.50 -2.10 6.39
CA GLY A 40 -16.02 -2.96 7.48
C GLY A 40 -15.32 -2.22 8.63
N TYR A 41 -15.15 -0.90 8.52
CA TYR A 41 -14.60 -0.04 9.57
C TYR A 41 -15.61 1.03 9.99
N GLU A 42 -15.56 1.47 11.25
CA GLU A 42 -16.34 2.62 11.73
C GLU A 42 -15.54 3.94 11.75
N GLN A 43 -14.23 3.84 11.52
CA GLN A 43 -13.30 4.95 11.52
C GLN A 43 -13.11 5.51 10.11
N THR A 44 -12.86 6.82 9.99
CA THR A 44 -12.32 7.40 8.75
C THR A 44 -10.82 7.11 8.64
N TYR A 45 -10.23 7.26 7.45
CA TYR A 45 -8.77 7.09 7.31
C TYR A 45 -7.96 8.01 8.22
N ALA A 46 -8.48 9.18 8.57
CA ALA A 46 -7.83 10.11 9.49
C ALA A 46 -7.92 9.69 10.96
N GLU A 47 -8.83 8.77 11.30
CA GLU A 47 -9.00 8.18 12.63
C GLU A 47 -8.25 6.86 12.79
N MET A 48 -7.88 6.20 11.70
CA MET A 48 -7.15 4.94 11.71
C MET A 48 -5.67 5.14 12.06
N SER A 49 -5.09 4.16 12.76
CA SER A 49 -3.64 4.14 12.95
C SER A 49 -2.93 3.92 11.61
N LYS A 50 -1.66 4.33 11.54
CA LYS A 50 -0.84 4.13 10.32
C LYS A 50 -0.74 2.65 9.93
N ALA A 51 -0.69 1.73 10.90
CA ALA A 51 -0.62 0.31 10.65
C ALA A 51 -1.92 -0.23 10.01
N GLU A 52 -3.08 0.16 10.55
CA GLU A 52 -4.38 -0.24 10.01
C GLU A 52 -4.62 0.36 8.62
N LYS A 53 -4.31 1.65 8.45
CA LYS A 53 -4.41 2.31 7.15
C LYS A 53 -3.50 1.64 6.11
N ASN A 54 -2.26 1.31 6.46
CA ASN A 54 -1.36 0.63 5.52
C ASN A 54 -1.88 -0.76 5.13
N ALA A 55 -2.51 -1.50 6.04
CA ALA A 55 -3.05 -2.83 5.73
C ALA A 55 -4.11 -2.80 4.61
N ILE A 56 -4.88 -1.71 4.51
CA ILE A 56 -6.00 -1.61 3.56
C ILE A 56 -5.80 -0.57 2.45
N SER A 57 -4.87 0.37 2.59
CA SER A 57 -4.77 1.46 1.61
C SER A 57 -4.32 0.96 0.22
N PRO A 58 -4.95 1.45 -0.87
CA PRO A 58 -4.56 1.08 -2.24
C PRO A 58 -3.11 1.42 -2.57
N CYS A 59 -2.62 2.55 -2.04
CA CYS A 59 -1.24 2.99 -2.24
C CYS A 59 -0.25 1.98 -1.65
N PHE A 60 -0.52 1.44 -0.46
CA PHE A 60 0.33 0.45 0.16
C PHE A 60 0.29 -0.89 -0.59
N GLN A 61 -0.88 -1.31 -1.06
CA GLN A 61 -1.01 -2.52 -1.89
C GLN A 61 -0.21 -2.39 -3.19
N ALA A 62 -0.30 -1.26 -3.89
CA ALA A 62 0.49 -1.00 -5.10
C ALA A 62 2.01 -1.00 -4.81
N LEU A 63 2.43 -0.39 -3.70
CA LEU A 63 3.84 -0.41 -3.27
C LEU A 63 4.32 -1.83 -2.93
N ARG A 64 3.47 -2.66 -2.34
CA ARG A 64 3.77 -4.07 -2.09
C ARG A 64 3.94 -4.87 -3.38
N GLU A 65 3.04 -4.72 -4.34
CA GLU A 65 3.18 -5.36 -5.66
C GLU A 65 4.46 -4.92 -6.37
N LEU A 66 4.81 -3.63 -6.26
CA LEU A 66 6.06 -3.10 -6.77
C LEU A 66 7.28 -3.74 -6.09
N GLN A 67 7.26 -3.86 -4.77
CA GLN A 67 8.32 -4.49 -3.99
C GLN A 67 8.49 -5.97 -4.40
N GLU A 68 7.39 -6.70 -4.56
CA GLU A 68 7.41 -8.10 -4.98
C GLU A 68 7.99 -8.27 -6.39
N TYR A 69 7.66 -7.36 -7.30
CA TYR A 69 8.23 -7.34 -8.65
C TYR A 69 9.76 -7.21 -8.62
N PHE A 70 10.30 -6.26 -7.86
CA PHE A 70 11.75 -6.07 -7.78
C PHE A 70 12.47 -7.11 -6.90
N GLY A 71 11.84 -7.59 -5.84
CA GLY A 71 12.39 -8.63 -4.97
C GLY A 71 12.53 -9.99 -5.67
N GLY A 72 11.65 -10.29 -6.63
CA GLY A 72 11.78 -11.46 -7.49
C GLY A 72 12.94 -11.37 -8.50
N LEU A 73 13.43 -10.17 -8.80
CA LEU A 73 14.51 -9.94 -9.78
C LEU A 73 15.93 -10.10 -9.19
N THR A 74 16.08 -10.14 -7.86
CA THR A 74 17.41 -10.16 -7.21
C THR A 74 17.90 -11.54 -6.80
N SER A 75 17.20 -12.63 -7.13
CA SER A 75 17.67 -14.01 -6.83
C SER A 75 18.29 -14.70 -8.05
N LYS A 76 19.54 -14.35 -8.35
CA LYS A 76 20.59 -15.18 -9.00
C LYS A 76 21.76 -14.26 -9.36
N ASN A 77 22.81 -14.27 -8.55
CA ASN A 77 24.21 -14.10 -8.91
C ASN A 77 25.01 -13.97 -7.61
N ASP A 78 25.27 -15.10 -6.94
CA ASP A 78 26.35 -15.23 -5.95
C ASP A 78 26.81 -16.70 -5.95
N ASP A 79 27.23 -17.19 -7.13
CA ASP A 79 28.08 -18.36 -7.22
C ASP A 79 29.33 -18.00 -8.02
N GLU A 80 30.45 -18.50 -7.51
CA GLU A 80 31.83 -18.38 -7.98
C GLU A 80 32.57 -17.07 -7.68
N HIS A 81 33.36 -17.10 -6.60
CA HIS A 81 34.82 -17.16 -6.74
C HIS A 81 35.44 -17.88 -5.52
N ALA A 82 35.55 -19.20 -5.64
CA ALA A 82 36.52 -19.95 -4.86
C ALA A 82 37.92 -19.85 -5.52
N HIS A 83 38.95 -19.74 -4.67
CA HIS A 83 40.32 -20.21 -4.89
C HIS A 83 41.39 -19.26 -5.48
N ARG A 84 42.25 -18.72 -4.60
CA ARG A 84 43.74 -18.64 -4.64
C ARG A 84 44.20 -17.57 -3.62
N GLY A 85 45.16 -17.78 -2.72
CA GLY A 85 46.15 -18.83 -2.62
C GLY A 85 46.89 -18.80 -1.28
N SER A 86 47.80 -19.78 -1.18
CA SER A 86 48.79 -20.05 -0.14
C SER A 86 49.70 -18.85 0.16
N GLY A 87 50.15 -18.72 1.40
CA GLY A 87 51.21 -17.77 1.79
C GLY A 87 51.54 -17.88 3.28
N GLU A 88 52.55 -18.71 3.58
CA GLU A 88 53.23 -18.79 4.87
C GLU A 88 53.96 -17.47 5.16
N GLY A 89 54.09 -17.14 6.45
CA GLY A 89 54.88 -16.01 6.97
C GLY A 89 54.88 -15.99 8.48
#